data_AF-A0A4Z0JHA5-F1
#
_entry.id   AF-A0A4Z0JHA5-F1
#
_cell.length_a   1.000
_cell.length_b   1.000
_cell.length_c   1.000
_cell.angle_alpha   90.00
_cell.angle_beta   90.00
_cell.angle_gamma   90.00
#
_symmetry.space_group_name_H-M   'P 1'
#
loop_
_entity.id
_entity.type
_entity.pdbx_description
1 polymer ?
#
loop_
_entity_poly.entity_id
_entity_poly.type
_entity_poly.pdbx_seq_one_letter_code
_entity_poly.pdbx_strand_id
1 'polypeptide(L)' 'MPKIFKYTENQINELKTTFEHHENARAIRRVQVVLLRAQGHSIKQVTAVTGASKAKISRLTCKYFAEGLEGLSKTC' A
#
# COMPACT_ATOMS: atom_id res chain seq x y z
N MET A 1 -12.62 15.72 -3.34
CA MET A 1 -12.85 14.95 -2.10
C MET A 1 -11.81 13.84 -2.00
N PRO A 2 -11.20 13.58 -0.83
CA PRO A 2 -10.32 12.42 -0.70
C PRO A 2 -11.16 11.14 -0.86
N LYS A 3 -10.82 10.29 -1.84
CA LYS A 3 -11.41 8.95 -1.95
C LYS A 3 -11.14 8.20 -0.64
N ILE A 4 -12.19 7.94 0.14
CA ILE A 4 -12.09 7.13 1.35
C ILE A 4 -12.03 5.68 0.88
N PHE A 5 -10.82 5.14 0.85
CA PHE A 5 -10.58 3.74 0.54
C PHE A 5 -10.94 2.89 1.77
N LYS A 6 -12.01 2.11 1.67
CA LYS A 6 -12.36 1.10 2.68
C LYS A 6 -11.69 -0.21 2.28
N TYR A 7 -10.85 -0.73 3.17
CA TYR A 7 -10.21 -2.03 2.99
C TYR A 7 -11.03 -3.10 3.68
N THR A 8 -11.13 -4.27 3.06
CA THR A 8 -11.71 -5.46 3.69
C THR A 8 -10.66 -6.20 4.51
N GLU A 9 -11.07 -7.05 5.45
CA GLU A 9 -10.15 -7.91 6.20
C GLU A 9 -9.35 -8.83 5.27
N ASN A 10 -9.97 -9.34 4.20
CA ASN A 10 -9.30 -10.16 3.20
C ASN A 10 -8.18 -9.40 2.49
N GLN A 11 -8.39 -8.13 2.13
CA GLN A 11 -7.37 -7.27 1.52
C GLN A 11 -6.22 -6.97 2.50
N ILE A 12 -6.53 -6.77 3.78
CA ILE A 12 -5.51 -6.57 4.81
C ILE A 12 -4.66 -7.83 4.96
N ASN A 13 -5.30 -9.01 5.00
CA ASN A 13 -4.59 -10.28 5.12
C ASN A 13 -3.74 -10.59 3.89
N GLU A 14 -4.26 -10.36 2.68
CA GLU A 14 -3.49 -10.47 1.43
C GLU A 14 -2.23 -9.59 1.47
N LEU A 15 -2.36 -8.33 1.87
CA LEU A 15 -1.22 -7.40 1.98
C LEU A 15 -0.21 -7.84 3.04
N LYS A 16 -0.66 -8.40 4.17
CA LYS A 16 0.22 -8.94 5.21
C LYS A 16 1.02 -10.15 4.71
N THR A 17 0.34 -11.16 4.18
CA THR A 17 0.97 -12.37 3.62
C THR A 17 1.97 -12.01 2.54
N THR A 18 1.62 -11.06 1.67
CA THR A 18 2.54 -10.56 0.65
C THR A 18 3.75 -9.88 1.27
N PHE A 19 3.56 -9.01 2.27
CA PHE A 19 4.67 -8.33 2.93
C PHE A 19 5.65 -9.31 3.59
N GLU A 20 5.17 -10.43 4.12
CA GLU A 20 5.98 -11.46 4.78
C GLU A 20 6.75 -12.38 3.81
N HIS A 21 6.23 -12.63 2.60
CA HIS A 21 6.79 -13.63 1.69
C HIS A 21 7.48 -13.08 0.44
N HIS A 22 7.39 -11.78 0.18
CA HIS A 22 7.93 -11.22 -1.07
C HIS A 22 9.45 -10.99 -0.96
N GLU A 23 10.22 -11.43 -1.95
CA GLU A 23 11.70 -11.26 -1.94
C GLU A 23 12.15 -9.91 -2.53
N ASN A 24 11.32 -9.32 -3.40
CA ASN A 24 11.65 -8.04 -4.05
C ASN A 24 11.49 -6.84 -3.11
N ALA A 25 12.61 -6.33 -2.61
CA ALA A 25 12.68 -5.17 -1.70
C ALA A 25 11.91 -3.93 -2.18
N ARG A 26 11.84 -3.67 -3.50
CA ARG A 26 11.11 -2.50 -4.05
C ARG A 26 9.60 -2.73 -4.01
N ALA A 27 9.14 -3.95 -4.31
CA ALA A 27 7.74 -4.32 -4.22
C ALA A 27 7.26 -4.31 -2.75
N ILE A 28 8.06 -4.87 -1.83
CA ILE A 28 7.78 -4.88 -0.39
C ILE A 28 7.53 -3.47 0.14
N ARG A 29 8.39 -2.48 -0.19
CA ARG A 29 8.19 -1.09 0.26
C ARG A 29 6.88 -0.49 -0.22
N ARG A 30 6.39 -0.90 -1.40
CA ARG A 30 5.09 -0.43 -1.93
C ARG A 30 3.93 -1.11 -1.21
N VAL A 31 4.03 -2.42 -0.97
CA VAL A 31 3.07 -3.19 -0.17
C VAL A 31 2.97 -2.61 1.23
N GLN A 32 4.09 -2.32 1.89
CA GLN A 32 4.14 -1.71 3.23
C GLN A 32 3.35 -0.39 3.30
N VAL A 33 3.52 0.48 2.30
CA VAL A 33 2.78 1.76 2.22
C VAL A 33 1.26 1.52 2.18
N VAL A 34 0.82 0.56 1.38
CA VAL A 34 -0.62 0.25 1.23
C VAL A 34 -1.15 -0.46 2.46
N LEU A 35 -0.38 -1.37 3.06
CA LEU A 35 -0.74 -2.08 4.29
C LEU A 35 -0.96 -1.11 5.46
N LEU A 36 -0.06 -0.14 5.67
CA LEU A 36 -0.23 0.86 6.73
C LEU A 36 -1.50 1.71 6.50
N ARG A 37 -1.81 2.05 5.24
CA ARG A 37 -3.07 2.73 4.89
C ARG A 37 -4.29 1.86 5.17
N ALA A 38 -4.20 0.56 4.89
CA ALA A 38 -5.26 -0.41 5.17
C ALA A 38 -5.52 -0.58 6.67
N GLN A 39 -4.47 -0.50 7.49
CA GLN A 39 -4.52 -0.50 8.95
C GLN A 39 -4.99 0.83 9.55
N GLY A 40 -5.43 1.79 8.74
CA GLY A 40 -5.98 3.07 9.20
C GLY A 40 -4.93 4.16 9.51
N HIS A 41 -3.65 3.94 9.24
CA HIS A 41 -2.63 4.97 9.50
C HIS A 41 -2.82 6.16 8.58
N SER A 42 -2.75 7.38 9.12
CA SER A 42 -2.83 8.61 8.36
C SER A 42 -1.66 8.73 7.37
N ILE A 43 -1.84 9.52 6.30
CA ILE A 43 -0.76 9.78 5.33
C ILE A 43 0.50 10.29 6.03
N LYS A 44 0.36 11.15 7.05
CA LYS A 44 1.50 11.68 7.82
C LYS A 44 2.28 10.56 8.52
N GLN A 45 1.58 9.63 9.18
CA GLN A 45 2.21 8.47 9.83
C GLN A 45 2.90 7.57 8.81
N VAL A 46 2.25 7.30 7.67
CA VAL A 46 2.84 6.48 6.60
C VAL A 46 4.10 7.14 6.03
N THR A 47 4.08 8.45 5.80
CA THR A 47 5.26 9.20 5.36
C THR A 47 6.39 9.11 6.38
N ALA A 48 6.11 9.24 7.68
CA ALA A 48 7.12 9.14 8.73
C ALA A 48 7.78 7.75 8.78
N VAL A 49 7.00 6.67 8.59
CA VAL A 49 7.51 5.29 8.65
C VAL A 49 8.24 4.88 7.37
N THR A 50 7.74 5.29 6.20
CA THR A 50 8.19 4.74 4.91
C THR A 50 9.03 5.71 4.08
N GLY A 51 9.06 7.00 4.45
CA GLY A 51 9.63 8.08 3.64
C GLY A 51 8.84 8.37 2.36
N ALA A 52 7.69 7.73 2.14
CA ALA A 52 6.90 7.94 0.93
C ALA A 52 6.18 9.30 0.95
N SER A 53 6.26 10.04 -0.16
CA SER A 53 5.51 11.29 -0.31
C SER A 53 4.00 11.03 -0.37
N LYS A 54 3.20 12.03 0.01
CA LYS A 54 1.73 11.99 -0.07
C LYS A 54 1.23 11.55 -1.45
N ALA A 55 1.81 12.09 -2.52
CA ALA A 55 1.45 11.73 -3.89
C ALA A 55 1.73 10.25 -4.20
N LYS A 56 2.89 9.74 -3.74
CA LYS A 56 3.25 8.33 -3.90
C LYS A 56 2.30 7.41 -3.15
N ILE A 57 1.94 7.76 -1.91
CA ILE A 57 0.98 7.01 -1.11
C ILE A 57 -0.38 6.93 -1.82
N SER A 58 -0.94 8.07 -2.24
CA SER A 58 -2.22 8.09 -2.97
C SER A 58 -2.17 7.29 -4.26
N ARG A 59 -1.08 7.39 -5.04
CA ARG A 59 -0.92 6.61 -6.27
C ARG A 59 -0.88 5.11 -6.02
N LEU A 60 -0.13 4.66 -5.00
CA LEU A 60 -0.03 3.24 -4.66
C LEU A 60 -1.37 2.69 -4.16
N THR A 61 -2.10 3.45 -3.34
CA THR A 61 -3.45 3.08 -2.93
C THR A 61 -4.36 2.93 -4.15
N CYS A 62 -4.40 3.92 -5.06
CA CYS A 62 -5.22 3.81 -6.27
C CYS A 62 -4.86 2.59 -7.13
N LYS A 63 -3.57 2.32 -7.32
CA LYS A 63 -3.11 1.14 -8.09
C LYS A 63 -3.56 -0.16 -7.44
N TYR A 64 -3.45 -0.28 -6.12
CA TYR A 64 -3.93 -1.46 -5.41
C TYR A 64 -5.45 -1.67 -5.58
N PHE A 65 -6.26 -0.61 -5.50
CA PHE A 65 -7.71 -0.74 -5.70
C PHE A 65 -8.11 -1.00 -7.16
N ALA A 66 -7.26 -0.67 -8.12
CA ALA A 66 -7.53 -0.89 -9.54
C ALA A 66 -7.07 -2.28 -10.02
N GLU A 67 -5.91 -2.74 -9.55
CA GLU A 67 -5.19 -3.90 -10.11
C GLU A 67 -4.74 -4.90 -9.02
N GLY A 68 -5.09 -4.69 -7.75
CA GLY A 68 -4.61 -5.51 -6.64
C GLY A 68 -3.10 -5.44 -6.46
N LEU A 69 -2.50 -6.57 -6.04
CA LEU A 69 -1.05 -6.69 -5.83
C LEU A 69 -0.23 -6.48 -7.11
N GLU A 70 -0.77 -6.83 -8.28
CA GLU A 70 -0.08 -6.61 -9.57
C GLU A 70 0.19 -5.13 -9.83
N GLY A 71 -0.73 -4.25 -9.42
CA GLY A 71 -0.53 -2.81 -9.52
C GLY A 71 0.68 -2.31 -8.70
N LEU A 72 1.05 -3.03 -7.64
CA LEU A 72 2.18 -2.70 -6.77
C LEU A 72 3.50 -3.30 -7.25
N SER A 73 3.46 -4.42 -7.99
CA SER A 73 4.65 -5.06 -8.55
C SER A 73 5.17 -4.33 -9.80
N LYS A 74 4.28 -3.72 -10.62
CA LYS A 74 4.67 -3.01 -11.85
C LYS A 74 5.66 -1.88 -11.58
N THR A 75 6.88 -2.01 -12.09
CA THR A 75 7.86 -0.93 -12.19
C THR A 75 7.46 0.00 -13.32
N CYS A 76 6.78 1.09 -12.99
CA CYS A 76 6.90 2.31 -13.79
C CYS A 76 8.11 3.07 -13.24
#